data_AF-A0A7Y5KK82-F1
#
_entry.id   AF-A0A7Y5KK82-F1
#
_cell.length_a   1.000
_cell.length_b   1.000
_cell.length_c   1.000
_cell.angle_alpha   90.00
_cell.angle_beta   90.00
_cell.angle_gamma   90.00
#
_symmetry.space_group_name_H-M   'P 1'
#
loop_
_entity.id
_entity.type
_entity.pdbx_description
1 polymer ?
#
loop_
_entity_poly.entity_id
_entity_poly.type
_entity_poly.pdbx_seq_one_letter_code
_entity_poly.pdbx_strand_id
1 'polypeptide(L)'
;MRRPTPRTAGLVVAAAGSIVGSLLVGSAAPALAHGDSGGRHDQTLTPRTQFVMAADGSSGATEGGAGIPNIDSVKKTIAAYYGDPGTGLANRTASPYITEMQHLASDIRAGLQARYDAAVAAGKKPALVFDADDTTLWTYDMEVADMKFVFNPTRQDYWVQNKLFPATPSMVSLVNDAQAMGFTVFGLTGRGAAQKDATIGNLKDVGYNAFTPDTYFTKWAGSTPPAYITCATAKCTTVEYKAGTRKHIEQDLGYDIVLNVGDQWSDLQGGYADTAVKLPNPTYYLPSPNLPGVDEPELAPRTQFTMAPDGSSGRTESGEGIPNIDSVKKTIATYYGDPGTGLANRTSSPYVSELAALEQRNTQRLESECRQGVRKGTKPAVVFDADDTTLWTYDMEVADMKFVFNPTRQDYWVQNKLFPATPGMPSLVKAVADSGCAVIGLTGRNTGQRTATLANLHEQGYPQFTGDLYFTKWKSSETPPAYMQGHCKAYPTCTTIEYKSTTRAHLEQDLGYDVVANFGDQFSDLVGGSADRAVKLPNPTYYLP
;
A
#
# COMPACT_ATOMS: atom_id res chain seq x y z
N MET A 1 43.26 5.14 -56.06
CA MET A 1 44.59 4.89 -55.46
C MET A 1 44.32 4.56 -53.99
N ARG A 2 44.65 3.43 -53.35
CA ARG A 2 45.63 2.35 -53.54
C ARG A 2 44.94 0.99 -53.32
N ARG A 3 45.42 -0.03 -54.03
CA ARG A 3 45.37 -1.48 -53.71
C ARG A 3 46.74 -1.86 -53.08
N PRO A 4 47.04 -3.10 -52.66
CA PRO A 4 46.20 -4.25 -52.24
C PRO A 4 46.76 -4.96 -50.97
N THR A 5 46.05 -5.96 -50.43
CA THR A 5 46.69 -7.16 -49.85
C THR A 5 45.93 -8.44 -50.23
N PRO A 6 46.63 -9.55 -50.52
CA PRO A 6 46.05 -10.79 -51.01
C PRO A 6 45.93 -11.91 -49.95
N ARG A 7 45.09 -12.89 -50.33
CA ARG A 7 44.95 -14.33 -49.98
C ARG A 7 46.31 -15.06 -49.69
N THR A 8 46.45 -16.22 -49.01
CA THR A 8 45.62 -17.44 -48.90
C THR A 8 46.25 -18.49 -47.93
N ALA A 9 45.42 -19.46 -47.50
CA ALA A 9 45.71 -20.85 -47.05
C ALA A 9 46.38 -21.07 -45.67
N GLY A 10 45.99 -22.01 -44.80
CA GLY A 10 45.03 -23.13 -44.85
C GLY A 10 45.63 -24.35 -44.13
N LEU A 11 44.89 -24.94 -43.17
CA LEU A 11 44.90 -26.33 -42.60
C LEU A 11 44.39 -26.23 -41.14
N VAL A 12 43.12 -26.54 -40.81
CA VAL A 12 42.48 -27.87 -40.62
C VAL A 12 43.19 -28.75 -39.58
N VAL A 13 42.64 -28.77 -38.36
CA VAL A 13 42.49 -30.00 -37.56
C VAL A 13 41.09 -29.97 -36.92
N ALA A 14 40.38 -31.07 -37.11
CA ALA A 14 39.00 -31.30 -36.75
C ALA A 14 38.80 -31.58 -35.25
N ALA A 15 37.65 -31.19 -34.74
CA ALA A 15 36.98 -31.91 -33.65
C ALA A 15 35.46 -31.91 -33.92
N ALA A 16 34.94 -33.11 -34.19
CA ALA A 16 33.51 -33.43 -34.30
C ALA A 16 32.77 -33.08 -32.99
N GLY A 17 31.59 -32.48 -33.03
CA GLY A 17 30.30 -33.19 -33.09
C GLY A 17 29.89 -33.68 -31.68
N SER A 18 28.83 -33.19 -31.04
CA SER A 18 27.45 -33.56 -31.40
C SER A 18 26.39 -32.76 -30.62
N ILE A 19 25.22 -32.66 -31.24
CA ILE A 19 23.93 -32.13 -30.78
C ILE A 19 23.27 -33.06 -29.75
N VAL A 20 22.73 -32.54 -28.63
CA VAL A 20 21.53 -32.99 -27.87
C VAL A 20 21.14 -31.78 -26.99
N GLY A 21 19.94 -31.20 -26.96
CA GLY A 21 18.61 -31.78 -26.77
C GLY A 21 18.10 -31.33 -25.40
N SER A 22 16.98 -30.60 -25.39
CA SER A 22 16.36 -29.95 -24.22
C SER A 22 16.06 -30.92 -23.07
N LEU A 23 16.36 -30.52 -21.83
CA LEU A 23 15.81 -31.14 -20.62
C LEU A 23 15.56 -30.10 -19.53
N LEU A 24 14.29 -30.00 -19.14
CA LEU A 24 13.77 -29.36 -17.95
C LEU A 24 14.49 -29.92 -16.71
N VAL A 25 15.09 -29.05 -15.90
CA VAL A 25 15.55 -29.40 -14.55
C VAL A 25 14.72 -28.58 -13.57
N GLY A 26 13.82 -29.28 -12.88
CA GLY A 26 13.07 -28.73 -11.76
C GLY A 26 14.02 -28.29 -10.64
N SER A 27 13.77 -27.10 -10.11
CA SER A 27 14.42 -26.59 -8.91
C SER A 27 14.01 -27.44 -7.72
N ALA A 28 14.87 -28.37 -7.32
CA ALA A 28 14.77 -29.07 -6.05
C ALA A 28 14.91 -28.06 -4.90
N ALA A 29 13.94 -28.04 -4.00
CA ALA A 29 14.03 -27.34 -2.72
C ALA A 29 15.18 -27.93 -1.88
N PRO A 30 15.97 -27.12 -1.16
CA PRO A 30 16.97 -27.66 -0.26
C PRO A 30 16.26 -28.26 0.97
N ALA A 31 16.43 -29.57 1.14
CA ALA A 31 16.13 -30.28 2.37
C ALA A 31 17.08 -29.80 3.48
N LEU A 32 16.56 -29.33 4.61
CA LEU A 32 17.34 -28.99 5.79
C LEU A 32 17.35 -30.19 6.75
N ALA A 33 18.55 -30.74 6.96
CA ALA A 33 18.87 -31.77 7.93
C ALA A 33 19.08 -31.19 9.34
N HIS A 34 18.85 -32.02 10.34
CA HIS A 34 19.01 -31.73 11.78
C HIS A 34 20.45 -31.40 12.21
N GLY A 35 20.54 -30.45 13.16
CA GLY A 35 21.57 -30.37 14.20
C GLY A 35 22.80 -29.52 13.89
N ASP A 36 22.89 -28.32 14.46
CA ASP A 36 23.80 -27.98 15.56
C ASP A 36 23.71 -26.48 15.89
N SER A 37 23.83 -26.18 17.17
CA SER A 37 23.88 -24.87 17.82
C SER A 37 24.77 -23.84 17.10
N GLY A 38 24.16 -22.74 16.64
CA GLY A 38 24.93 -21.60 16.11
C GLY A 38 24.15 -20.62 15.23
N GLY A 39 23.37 -19.72 15.83
CA GLY A 39 23.19 -18.33 15.37
C GLY A 39 22.80 -18.06 13.90
N ARG A 40 22.07 -18.95 13.22
CA ARG A 40 21.70 -18.78 11.80
C ARG A 40 20.19 -18.76 11.50
N HIS A 41 19.33 -18.54 12.49
CA HIS A 41 17.87 -18.62 12.31
C HIS A 41 17.19 -17.31 11.84
N ASP A 42 17.89 -16.17 11.83
CA ASP A 42 17.30 -14.85 11.52
C ASP A 42 17.45 -14.38 10.05
N GLN A 43 18.19 -15.08 9.19
CA GLN A 43 18.57 -14.54 7.87
C GLN A 43 17.44 -14.48 6.81
N THR A 44 16.21 -14.89 7.14
CA THR A 44 15.07 -14.83 6.20
C THR A 44 13.82 -14.14 6.76
N LEU A 45 13.86 -13.56 7.97
CA LEU A 45 12.73 -12.81 8.56
C LEU A 45 12.77 -11.32 8.20
N THR A 46 12.88 -11.03 6.91
CA THR A 46 12.84 -9.65 6.40
C THR A 46 11.56 -9.40 5.62
N PRO A 47 10.86 -8.27 5.84
CA PRO A 47 9.76 -7.86 4.98
C PRO A 47 10.18 -7.81 3.52
N ARG A 48 9.26 -8.20 2.61
CA ARG A 48 9.46 -7.97 1.18
C ARG A 48 9.53 -6.47 0.92
N THR A 49 10.42 -6.06 0.02
CA THR A 49 10.60 -4.64 -0.33
C THR A 49 10.32 -4.33 -1.80
N GLN A 50 10.08 -5.35 -2.64
CA GLN A 50 9.78 -5.19 -4.05
C GLN A 50 8.38 -5.73 -4.35
N PHE A 51 7.56 -4.95 -5.04
CA PHE A 51 6.15 -5.26 -5.27
C PHE A 51 5.79 -5.07 -6.73
N VAL A 52 4.93 -5.96 -7.24
CA VAL A 52 4.28 -5.81 -8.55
C VAL A 52 2.78 -5.75 -8.30
N MET A 53 2.15 -4.62 -8.60
CA MET A 53 0.76 -4.35 -8.25
C MET A 53 0.09 -3.50 -9.33
N ALA A 54 -1.03 -3.99 -9.85
CA ALA A 54 -1.92 -3.24 -10.74
C ALA A 54 -2.77 -2.23 -9.94
N ALA A 55 -3.04 -1.06 -10.54
CA ALA A 55 -3.77 0.01 -9.86
C ALA A 55 -5.25 -0.32 -9.60
N ASP A 56 -5.82 -1.28 -10.33
CA ASP A 56 -7.22 -1.73 -10.19
C ASP A 56 -7.43 -2.76 -9.06
N GLY A 57 -6.35 -3.16 -8.39
CA GLY A 57 -6.34 -4.14 -7.31
C GLY A 57 -6.49 -5.60 -7.74
N SER A 58 -6.42 -5.89 -9.03
CA SER A 58 -6.49 -7.27 -9.57
C SER A 58 -5.33 -8.16 -9.11
N SER A 59 -4.17 -7.57 -8.78
CA SER A 59 -3.01 -8.29 -8.27
C SER A 59 -3.29 -9.10 -6.99
N GLY A 60 -4.28 -8.70 -6.19
CA GLY A 60 -4.65 -9.46 -4.99
C GLY A 60 -5.22 -10.85 -5.29
N ALA A 61 -5.63 -11.12 -6.53
CA ALA A 61 -6.11 -12.44 -6.95
C ALA A 61 -4.97 -13.45 -7.19
N THR A 62 -3.74 -12.96 -7.43
CA THR A 62 -2.60 -13.78 -7.85
C THR A 62 -1.40 -13.68 -6.91
N GLU A 63 -1.17 -12.51 -6.31
CA GLU A 63 -0.10 -12.31 -5.34
C GLU A 63 -0.50 -12.87 -3.98
N GLY A 64 0.42 -13.61 -3.35
CA GLY A 64 0.28 -13.96 -1.93
C GLY A 64 0.42 -12.72 -1.05
N GLY A 65 -0.02 -12.77 0.21
CA GLY A 65 -0.11 -11.57 1.05
C GLY A 65 1.23 -10.87 1.29
N ALA A 66 2.36 -11.59 1.25
CA ALA A 66 3.70 -10.97 1.31
C ALA A 66 4.07 -10.18 0.05
N GLY A 67 3.38 -10.40 -1.07
CA GLY A 67 3.51 -9.67 -2.34
C GLY A 67 2.65 -8.41 -2.44
N ILE A 68 1.87 -8.10 -1.39
CA ILE A 68 1.04 -6.90 -1.32
C ILE A 68 1.74 -5.88 -0.41
N PRO A 69 1.92 -4.62 -0.84
CA PRO A 69 2.46 -3.57 0.04
C PRO A 69 1.63 -3.46 1.32
N ASN A 70 2.29 -3.44 2.48
CA ASN A 70 1.60 -3.24 3.74
C ASN A 70 1.08 -1.80 3.84
N ILE A 71 -0.20 -1.63 4.19
CA ILE A 71 -0.88 -0.34 4.17
C ILE A 71 -0.22 0.69 5.11
N ASP A 72 0.30 0.30 6.27
CA ASP A 72 0.93 1.23 7.21
C ASP A 72 2.33 1.65 6.75
N SER A 73 3.07 0.75 6.10
CA SER A 73 4.33 1.07 5.44
C SER A 73 4.09 2.07 4.30
N VAL A 74 3.01 1.92 3.53
CA VAL A 74 2.63 2.88 2.47
C VAL A 74 2.31 4.25 3.07
N LYS A 75 1.48 4.32 4.13
CA LYS A 75 1.18 5.59 4.81
C LYS A 75 2.44 6.29 5.33
N LYS A 76 3.37 5.54 5.94
CA LYS A 76 4.67 6.10 6.40
C LYS A 76 5.54 6.58 5.25
N THR A 77 5.55 5.85 4.13
CA THR A 77 6.27 6.25 2.91
C THR A 77 5.71 7.56 2.35
N ILE A 78 4.39 7.67 2.25
CA ILE A 78 3.69 8.90 1.85
C ILE A 78 4.05 10.05 2.80
N ALA A 79 3.95 9.84 4.11
CA ALA A 79 4.29 10.88 5.09
C ALA A 79 5.74 11.37 4.94
N ALA A 80 6.70 10.46 4.77
CA ALA A 80 8.10 10.82 4.53
C ALA A 80 8.29 11.63 3.25
N TYR A 81 7.58 11.29 2.16
CA TYR A 81 7.63 11.99 0.88
C TYR A 81 7.10 13.42 0.96
N TYR A 82 6.03 13.65 1.71
CA TYR A 82 5.48 14.98 1.96
C TYR A 82 6.17 15.74 3.11
N GLY A 83 7.12 15.11 3.82
CA GLY A 83 7.79 15.70 4.98
C GLY A 83 6.88 15.83 6.21
N ASP A 84 5.81 15.04 6.28
CA ASP A 84 4.88 14.98 7.39
C ASP A 84 5.49 14.16 8.55
N PRO A 85 5.67 14.74 9.75
CA PRO A 85 6.23 14.05 10.91
C PRO A 85 5.23 13.08 11.60
N GLY A 86 4.07 12.82 10.99
CA GLY A 86 2.98 12.00 11.53
C GLY A 86 1.82 12.81 12.09
N THR A 87 1.72 14.10 11.78
CA THR A 87 0.60 14.97 12.18
C THR A 87 -0.54 14.95 11.17
N GLY A 88 -0.28 14.46 9.95
CA GLY A 88 -1.20 14.55 8.82
C GLY A 88 -1.06 15.86 8.05
N LEU A 89 -0.07 16.69 8.37
CA LEU A 89 0.17 17.98 7.73
C LEU A 89 1.48 17.93 6.98
N ALA A 90 1.46 18.29 5.70
CA ALA A 90 2.67 18.28 4.88
C ALA A 90 3.63 19.43 5.23
N ASN A 91 4.93 19.19 5.04
CA ASN A 91 5.91 20.26 5.12
C ASN A 91 5.75 21.19 3.91
N ARG A 92 5.51 22.48 4.16
CA ARG A 92 5.21 23.48 3.13
C ARG A 92 6.46 24.04 2.43
N THR A 93 7.66 23.77 2.96
CA THR A 93 8.89 24.42 2.51
C THR A 93 9.98 23.46 2.08
N ALA A 94 10.07 22.28 2.70
CA ALA A 94 11.12 21.31 2.44
C ALA A 94 10.62 19.87 2.61
N SER A 95 10.51 19.16 1.49
CA SER A 95 10.28 17.71 1.43
C SER A 95 10.65 17.20 0.04
N PRO A 96 10.79 15.88 -0.15
CA PRO A 96 10.91 15.28 -1.48
C PRO A 96 9.82 15.75 -2.46
N TYR A 97 8.56 15.84 -2.02
CA TYR A 97 7.46 16.39 -2.83
C TYR A 97 7.71 17.84 -3.26
N ILE A 98 8.14 18.72 -2.35
CA ILE A 98 8.46 20.13 -2.70
C ILE A 98 9.55 20.18 -3.77
N THR A 99 10.62 19.40 -3.61
CA THR A 99 11.74 19.35 -4.57
C THR A 99 11.28 18.81 -5.93
N GLU A 100 10.49 17.73 -5.95
CA GLU A 100 9.96 17.15 -7.19
C GLU A 100 9.04 18.15 -7.92
N MET A 101 8.14 18.83 -7.20
CA MET A 101 7.27 19.85 -7.77
C MET A 101 8.04 21.08 -8.29
N GLN A 102 9.14 21.48 -7.64
CA GLN A 102 10.02 22.54 -8.13
C GLN A 102 10.70 22.15 -9.45
N HIS A 103 11.20 20.91 -9.55
CA HIS A 103 11.83 20.41 -10.78
C HIS A 103 10.81 20.34 -11.92
N LEU A 104 9.65 19.71 -11.70
CA LEU A 104 8.58 19.62 -12.70
C LEU A 104 8.13 21.00 -13.19
N ALA A 105 7.89 21.95 -12.27
CA ALA A 105 7.48 23.30 -12.66
C ALA A 105 8.58 24.04 -13.43
N SER A 106 9.85 23.85 -13.07
CA SER A 106 10.99 24.43 -13.79
C SER A 106 11.11 23.87 -15.20
N ASP A 107 10.99 22.54 -15.34
CA ASP A 107 11.07 21.86 -16.64
C ASP A 107 9.93 22.27 -17.57
N ILE A 108 8.70 22.37 -17.04
CA ILE A 108 7.56 22.90 -17.80
C ILE A 108 7.86 24.34 -18.24
N ARG A 109 8.23 25.22 -17.30
CA ARG A 109 8.48 26.65 -17.57
C ARG A 109 9.52 26.84 -18.68
N ALA A 110 10.60 26.06 -18.67
CA ALA A 110 11.67 26.16 -19.66
C ALA A 110 11.19 25.93 -21.10
N GLY A 111 10.13 25.13 -21.29
CA GLY A 111 9.56 24.84 -22.61
C GLY A 111 8.41 25.75 -23.05
N LEU A 112 7.84 26.57 -22.15
CA LEU A 112 6.59 27.30 -22.45
C LEU A 112 6.74 28.31 -23.59
N GLN A 113 7.79 29.13 -23.59
CA GLN A 113 7.95 30.17 -24.62
C GLN A 113 8.06 29.55 -26.02
N ALA A 114 8.84 28.47 -26.17
CA ALA A 114 8.99 27.79 -27.46
C ALA A 114 7.67 27.19 -27.96
N ARG A 115 6.86 26.62 -27.05
CA ARG A 115 5.52 26.09 -27.37
C ARG A 115 4.57 27.21 -27.79
N TYR A 116 4.61 28.35 -27.08
CA TYR A 116 3.82 29.53 -27.41
C TYR A 116 4.14 30.04 -28.82
N ASP A 117 5.42 30.30 -29.09
CA ASP A 117 5.88 30.84 -30.36
C ASP A 117 5.54 29.90 -31.53
N ALA A 118 5.66 28.59 -31.34
CA ALA A 118 5.30 27.59 -32.33
C ALA A 118 3.80 27.59 -32.65
N ALA A 119 2.94 27.63 -31.64
CA ALA A 119 1.49 27.67 -31.82
C ALA A 119 1.04 28.96 -32.53
N VAL A 120 1.60 30.11 -32.13
CA VAL A 120 1.32 31.41 -32.77
C VAL A 120 1.81 31.42 -34.21
N ALA A 121 3.00 30.91 -34.49
CA ALA A 121 3.52 30.79 -35.86
C ALA A 121 2.65 29.89 -36.76
N ALA A 122 2.00 28.89 -36.18
CA ALA A 122 1.01 28.05 -36.85
C ALA A 122 -0.39 28.69 -36.95
N GLY A 123 -0.58 29.93 -36.49
CA GLY A 123 -1.86 30.64 -36.52
C GLY A 123 -2.89 30.12 -35.51
N LYS A 124 -2.45 29.40 -34.48
CA LYS A 124 -3.32 28.80 -33.45
C LYS A 124 -3.44 29.71 -32.22
N LYS A 125 -4.43 29.42 -31.36
CA LYS A 125 -4.63 30.11 -30.06
C LYS A 125 -4.09 29.23 -28.93
N PRO A 126 -2.85 29.45 -28.45
CA PRO A 126 -2.23 28.57 -27.48
C PRO A 126 -2.95 28.59 -26.13
N ALA A 127 -3.17 27.39 -25.57
CA ALA A 127 -3.83 27.19 -24.29
C ALA A 127 -3.13 26.14 -23.43
N LEU A 128 -3.29 26.26 -22.12
CA LEU A 128 -2.90 25.25 -21.13
C LEU A 128 -4.12 24.79 -20.34
N VAL A 129 -4.18 23.51 -19.99
CA VAL A 129 -5.22 22.95 -19.13
C VAL A 129 -4.58 22.45 -17.83
N PHE A 130 -5.19 22.82 -16.70
CA PHE A 130 -4.79 22.37 -15.37
C PHE A 130 -5.97 21.75 -14.62
N ASP A 131 -5.75 20.62 -13.96
CA ASP A 131 -6.65 20.14 -12.93
C ASP A 131 -6.63 21.01 -11.65
N ALA A 132 -7.61 20.81 -10.76
CA ALA A 132 -7.70 21.44 -9.45
C ALA A 132 -6.91 20.70 -8.37
N ASP A 133 -7.38 19.51 -8.00
CA ASP A 133 -7.00 18.82 -6.77
C ASP A 133 -5.58 18.23 -6.93
N ASP A 134 -4.67 18.57 -6.02
CA ASP A 134 -3.22 18.28 -6.06
C ASP A 134 -2.45 18.75 -7.30
N THR A 135 -3.13 19.42 -8.23
CA THR A 135 -2.55 20.06 -9.40
C THR A 135 -2.39 21.56 -9.22
N THR A 136 -3.43 22.26 -8.77
CA THR A 136 -3.35 23.70 -8.46
C THR A 136 -3.67 24.01 -6.99
N LEU A 137 -4.53 23.20 -6.36
CA LEU A 137 -4.91 23.24 -4.94
C LEU A 137 -4.46 21.96 -4.24
N TRP A 138 -3.62 22.08 -3.21
CA TRP A 138 -2.99 20.94 -2.56
C TRP A 138 -3.88 20.34 -1.47
N THR A 139 -4.27 19.07 -1.62
CA THR A 139 -5.30 18.43 -0.78
C THR A 139 -4.76 17.57 0.36
N TYR A 140 -3.44 17.34 0.44
CA TYR A 140 -2.81 16.44 1.41
C TYR A 140 -3.34 16.56 2.85
N ASP A 141 -3.44 17.77 3.40
CA ASP A 141 -3.89 17.97 4.79
C ASP A 141 -5.35 17.51 4.99
N MET A 142 -6.20 17.69 3.98
CA MET A 142 -7.56 17.15 3.99
C MET A 142 -7.52 15.63 3.93
N GLU A 143 -6.76 15.05 2.99
CA GLU A 143 -6.66 13.61 2.80
C GLU A 143 -6.13 12.90 4.05
N VAL A 144 -5.12 13.46 4.72
CA VAL A 144 -4.39 12.79 5.81
C VAL A 144 -4.78 13.29 7.20
N ALA A 145 -4.82 14.60 7.45
CA ALA A 145 -5.17 15.11 8.79
C ALA A 145 -6.67 14.97 9.08
N ASP A 146 -7.52 15.24 8.09
CA ASP A 146 -8.97 15.23 8.29
C ASP A 146 -9.60 13.86 7.96
N MET A 147 -9.42 13.38 6.74
CA MET A 147 -10.08 12.17 6.23
C MET A 147 -9.33 10.88 6.54
N LYS A 148 -8.06 10.93 6.95
CA LYS A 148 -7.24 9.77 7.33
C LYS A 148 -7.14 8.72 6.20
N PHE A 149 -7.00 9.17 4.95
CA PHE A 149 -7.06 8.36 3.73
C PHE A 149 -8.42 7.66 3.51
N VAL A 150 -9.49 8.10 4.16
CA VAL A 150 -10.83 7.53 4.01
C VAL A 150 -11.75 8.60 3.44
N PHE A 151 -11.98 8.53 2.12
CA PHE A 151 -12.78 9.53 1.41
C PHE A 151 -14.13 9.77 2.09
N ASN A 152 -14.39 11.03 2.42
CA ASN A 152 -15.65 11.48 2.99
C ASN A 152 -16.16 12.69 2.20
N PRO A 153 -17.24 12.55 1.42
CA PRO A 153 -17.72 13.63 0.55
C PRO A 153 -18.21 14.85 1.33
N THR A 154 -18.71 14.69 2.56
CA THR A 154 -19.11 15.81 3.41
C THR A 154 -17.91 16.60 3.91
N ARG A 155 -16.82 15.92 4.29
CA ARG A 155 -15.57 16.60 4.70
C ARG A 155 -14.89 17.25 3.50
N GLN A 156 -14.85 16.58 2.35
CA GLN A 156 -14.33 17.18 1.13
C GLN A 156 -15.10 18.45 0.76
N ASP A 157 -16.43 18.39 0.71
CA ASP A 157 -17.24 19.57 0.41
C ASP A 157 -17.02 20.70 1.42
N TYR A 158 -16.89 20.38 2.71
CA TYR A 158 -16.52 21.38 3.72
C TYR A 158 -15.21 22.11 3.38
N TRP A 159 -14.15 21.40 3.01
CA TRP A 159 -12.89 22.03 2.62
C TRP A 159 -13.01 22.89 1.37
N VAL A 160 -13.75 22.41 0.37
CA VAL A 160 -13.98 23.14 -0.88
C VAL A 160 -14.75 24.42 -0.64
N GLN A 161 -15.91 24.34 0.03
CA GLN A 161 -16.79 25.48 0.26
C GLN A 161 -16.16 26.54 1.17
N ASN A 162 -15.31 26.12 2.11
CA ASN A 162 -14.58 27.01 3.00
C ASN A 162 -13.21 27.44 2.46
N LYS A 163 -12.84 27.03 1.24
CA LYS A 163 -11.62 27.45 0.54
C LYS A 163 -10.34 27.18 1.35
N LEU A 164 -10.26 26.00 1.95
CA LEU A 164 -9.20 25.67 2.91
C LEU A 164 -7.91 25.15 2.26
N PHE A 165 -7.89 24.98 0.94
CA PHE A 165 -6.74 24.39 0.27
C PHE A 165 -5.65 25.43 0.02
N PRO A 166 -4.40 25.16 0.42
CA PRO A 166 -3.26 25.94 -0.04
C PRO A 166 -2.97 25.67 -1.52
N ALA A 167 -2.16 26.53 -2.14
CA ALA A 167 -1.66 26.27 -3.48
C ALA A 167 -0.74 25.05 -3.52
N THR A 168 -0.83 24.28 -4.60
CA THR A 168 0.19 23.29 -4.96
C THR A 168 1.56 23.97 -5.14
N PRO A 169 2.64 23.44 -4.54
CA PRO A 169 3.97 24.05 -4.61
C PRO A 169 4.39 24.39 -6.04
N SER A 170 4.99 25.57 -6.22
CA SER A 170 5.49 26.11 -7.51
C SER A 170 4.42 26.48 -8.55
N MET A 171 3.18 26.00 -8.43
CA MET A 171 2.17 26.09 -9.50
C MET A 171 1.59 27.49 -9.69
N VAL A 172 1.44 28.29 -8.63
CA VAL A 172 1.00 29.70 -8.75
C VAL A 172 1.91 30.48 -9.68
N SER A 173 3.23 30.35 -9.49
CA SER A 173 4.21 31.05 -10.34
C SER A 173 4.17 30.55 -11.78
N LEU A 174 4.08 29.23 -11.98
CA LEU A 174 4.04 28.62 -13.31
C LEU A 174 2.81 29.09 -14.11
N VAL A 175 1.62 29.03 -13.50
CA VAL A 175 0.36 29.40 -14.15
C VAL A 175 0.33 30.91 -14.46
N ASN A 176 0.76 31.75 -13.52
CA ASN A 176 0.79 33.20 -13.73
C ASN A 176 1.82 33.60 -14.81
N ASP A 177 2.99 32.95 -14.86
CA ASP A 177 3.97 33.17 -15.93
C ASP A 177 3.41 32.79 -17.30
N ALA A 178 2.73 31.63 -17.39
CA ALA A 178 2.07 31.21 -18.62
C ALA A 178 1.00 32.22 -19.09
N GLN A 179 0.18 32.70 -18.17
CA GLN A 179 -0.81 33.75 -18.47
C GLN A 179 -0.11 35.03 -18.96
N ALA A 180 0.99 35.44 -18.33
CA ALA A 180 1.76 36.62 -18.73
C ALA A 180 2.42 36.48 -20.10
N MET A 181 2.78 35.26 -20.53
CA MET A 181 3.27 34.97 -21.88
C MET A 181 2.17 35.07 -22.95
N GLY A 182 0.89 35.05 -22.56
CA GLY A 182 -0.26 35.16 -23.46
C GLY A 182 -1.05 33.86 -23.66
N PHE A 183 -0.72 32.78 -22.95
CA PHE A 183 -1.53 31.56 -22.97
C PHE A 183 -2.93 31.83 -22.41
N THR A 184 -3.95 31.22 -23.04
CA THR A 184 -5.25 31.06 -22.36
C THR A 184 -5.18 29.88 -21.41
N VAL A 185 -5.47 30.10 -20.14
CA VAL A 185 -5.41 29.04 -19.12
C VAL A 185 -6.83 28.56 -18.81
N PHE A 186 -7.02 27.25 -18.91
CA PHE A 186 -8.26 26.57 -18.53
C PHE A 186 -8.06 25.75 -17.26
N GLY A 187 -9.06 25.79 -16.37
CA GLY A 187 -9.20 24.83 -15.30
C GLY A 187 -10.18 23.72 -15.71
N LEU A 188 -9.86 22.46 -15.40
CA LEU A 188 -10.72 21.31 -15.71
C LEU A 188 -10.69 20.28 -14.57
N THR A 189 -11.74 20.28 -13.75
CA THR A 189 -11.79 19.47 -12.52
C THR A 189 -12.97 18.52 -12.45
N GLY A 190 -12.78 17.38 -11.78
CA GLY A 190 -13.85 16.44 -11.46
C GLY A 190 -14.85 16.95 -10.40
N ARG A 191 -14.57 18.08 -9.73
CA ARG A 191 -15.49 18.73 -8.77
C ARG A 191 -16.83 19.05 -9.42
N GLY A 192 -17.89 19.06 -8.62
CA GLY A 192 -19.25 19.31 -9.10
C GLY A 192 -19.54 20.80 -9.34
N ALA A 193 -20.59 21.10 -10.10
CA ALA A 193 -20.99 22.48 -10.41
C ALA A 193 -21.20 23.37 -9.16
N ALA A 194 -21.74 22.80 -8.08
CA ALA A 194 -21.94 23.50 -6.81
C ALA A 194 -20.64 23.92 -6.09
N GLN A 195 -19.50 23.38 -6.52
CA GLN A 195 -18.18 23.67 -5.96
C GLN A 195 -17.39 24.68 -6.80
N LYS A 196 -17.90 25.08 -7.97
CA LYS A 196 -17.17 25.91 -8.94
C LYS A 196 -16.74 27.26 -8.36
N ASP A 197 -17.67 28.03 -7.82
CA ASP A 197 -17.40 29.37 -7.32
C ASP A 197 -16.45 29.37 -6.12
N ALA A 198 -16.62 28.41 -5.20
CA ALA A 198 -15.73 28.24 -4.07
C ALA A 198 -14.31 27.85 -4.53
N THR A 199 -14.19 26.96 -5.51
CA THR A 199 -12.90 26.54 -6.08
C THR A 199 -12.16 27.70 -6.75
N ILE A 200 -12.83 28.47 -7.63
CA ILE A 200 -12.25 29.67 -8.26
C ILE A 200 -11.89 30.70 -7.19
N GLY A 201 -12.74 30.88 -6.18
CA GLY A 201 -12.45 31.75 -5.04
C GLY A 201 -11.20 31.31 -4.29
N ASN A 202 -11.02 30.02 -4.01
CA ASN A 202 -9.83 29.50 -3.34
C ASN A 202 -8.58 29.72 -4.18
N LEU A 203 -8.64 29.45 -5.50
CA LEU A 203 -7.53 29.68 -6.43
C LEU A 203 -7.10 31.16 -6.42
N LYS A 204 -8.06 32.08 -6.44
CA LYS A 204 -7.79 33.51 -6.31
C LYS A 204 -7.14 33.84 -4.97
N ASP A 205 -7.67 33.31 -3.87
CA ASP A 205 -7.20 33.58 -2.51
C ASP A 205 -5.75 33.10 -2.31
N VAL A 206 -5.30 32.07 -3.04
CA VAL A 206 -3.91 31.56 -3.02
C VAL A 206 -3.01 32.13 -4.13
N GLY A 207 -3.51 33.08 -4.94
CA GLY A 207 -2.70 33.90 -5.84
C GLY A 207 -2.74 33.57 -7.33
N TYR A 208 -3.66 32.71 -7.79
CA TYR A 208 -3.88 32.48 -9.23
C TYR A 208 -4.73 33.59 -9.85
N ASN A 209 -4.26 34.16 -10.97
CA ASN A 209 -4.95 35.24 -11.69
C ASN A 209 -5.67 34.77 -12.98
N ALA A 210 -5.44 33.52 -13.39
CA ALA A 210 -5.81 33.04 -14.73
C ALA A 210 -7.21 32.43 -14.82
N PHE A 211 -7.77 31.98 -13.70
CA PHE A 211 -9.01 31.20 -13.70
C PHE A 211 -10.24 32.10 -13.55
N THR A 212 -11.12 32.09 -14.56
CA THR A 212 -12.41 32.78 -14.55
C THR A 212 -13.55 31.78 -14.70
N PRO A 213 -14.81 32.15 -14.39
CA PRO A 213 -15.95 31.27 -14.62
C PRO A 213 -16.07 30.74 -16.06
N ASP A 214 -15.62 31.50 -17.05
CA ASP A 214 -15.73 31.13 -18.46
C ASP A 214 -14.65 30.13 -18.90
N THR A 215 -13.49 30.13 -18.22
CA THR A 215 -12.37 29.25 -18.53
C THR A 215 -12.19 28.13 -17.49
N TYR A 216 -13.16 27.93 -16.60
CA TYR A 216 -13.08 26.92 -15.55
C TYR A 216 -14.23 25.91 -15.64
N PHE A 217 -13.91 24.66 -15.99
CA PHE A 217 -14.86 23.59 -16.20
C PHE A 217 -14.95 22.67 -14.99
N THR A 218 -16.18 22.41 -14.55
CA THR A 218 -16.54 21.44 -13.51
C THR A 218 -17.54 20.42 -14.08
N LYS A 219 -17.75 19.29 -13.38
CA LYS A 219 -18.85 18.39 -13.73
C LYS A 219 -20.18 19.12 -13.59
N TRP A 220 -21.05 18.95 -14.59
CA TRP A 220 -22.35 19.61 -14.67
C TRP A 220 -23.27 19.27 -13.49
N ALA A 221 -24.26 20.12 -13.25
CA ALA A 221 -25.32 19.85 -12.28
C ALA A 221 -26.36 18.87 -12.88
N GLY A 222 -26.91 18.00 -12.03
CA GLY A 222 -27.92 17.01 -12.45
C GLY A 222 -27.33 15.87 -13.27
N SER A 223 -28.20 15.15 -13.99
CA SER A 223 -27.82 13.93 -14.73
C SER A 223 -27.50 14.15 -16.20
N THR A 224 -27.81 15.32 -16.76
CA THR A 224 -27.72 15.57 -18.20
C THR A 224 -26.39 16.25 -18.55
N PRO A 225 -25.49 15.58 -19.29
CA PRO A 225 -24.25 16.19 -19.74
C PRO A 225 -24.49 17.38 -20.68
N PRO A 226 -23.53 18.33 -20.75
CA PRO A 226 -23.48 19.31 -21.83
C PRO A 226 -23.42 18.62 -23.20
N ALA A 227 -23.91 19.29 -24.25
CA ALA A 227 -24.01 18.72 -25.59
C ALA A 227 -22.68 18.25 -26.19
N TYR A 228 -21.55 18.82 -25.76
CA TYR A 228 -20.21 18.43 -26.20
C TYR A 228 -19.65 17.19 -25.48
N ILE A 229 -20.36 16.66 -24.48
CA ILE A 229 -19.98 15.45 -23.74
C ILE A 229 -20.86 14.28 -24.16
N THR A 230 -20.21 13.20 -24.59
CA THR A 230 -20.87 11.91 -24.88
C THR A 230 -20.31 10.86 -23.94
N CYS A 231 -21.20 10.17 -23.22
CA CYS A 231 -20.85 9.07 -22.34
C CYS A 231 -21.14 7.73 -23.03
N ALA A 232 -20.30 6.72 -22.84
CA ALA A 232 -20.56 5.36 -23.35
C ALA A 232 -21.72 4.67 -22.60
N THR A 233 -21.98 5.09 -21.37
CA THR A 233 -23.12 4.62 -20.55
C THR A 233 -23.94 5.80 -20.04
N ALA A 234 -25.00 5.54 -19.26
CA ALA A 234 -25.80 6.60 -18.63
C ALA A 234 -25.00 7.52 -17.68
N LYS A 235 -23.83 7.08 -17.21
CA LYS A 235 -22.92 7.90 -16.39
C LYS A 235 -21.56 8.00 -17.07
N CYS A 236 -21.10 9.23 -17.26
CA CYS A 236 -19.73 9.46 -17.74
C CYS A 236 -18.71 9.08 -16.67
N THR A 237 -17.64 8.41 -17.10
CA THR A 237 -16.39 8.32 -16.34
C THR A 237 -15.72 9.69 -16.24
N THR A 238 -14.75 9.82 -15.33
CA THR A 238 -13.95 11.04 -15.23
C THR A 238 -13.13 11.27 -16.51
N VAL A 239 -12.61 10.21 -17.12
CA VAL A 239 -11.88 10.26 -18.40
C VAL A 239 -12.78 10.81 -19.52
N GLU A 240 -13.98 10.26 -19.69
CA GLU A 240 -14.93 10.70 -20.73
C GLU A 240 -15.28 12.18 -20.59
N TYR A 241 -15.56 12.63 -19.36
CA TYR A 241 -15.83 14.03 -19.09
C TYR A 241 -14.63 14.92 -19.43
N LYS A 242 -13.43 14.59 -18.93
CA LYS A 242 -12.25 15.45 -19.11
C LYS A 242 -11.78 15.47 -20.56
N ALA A 243 -11.71 14.31 -21.21
CA ALA A 243 -11.37 14.21 -22.63
C ALA A 243 -12.37 14.93 -23.54
N GLY A 244 -13.68 14.75 -23.30
CA GLY A 244 -14.72 15.46 -24.04
C GLY A 244 -14.67 16.98 -23.85
N THR A 245 -14.27 17.45 -22.66
CA THR A 245 -14.10 18.89 -22.41
C THR A 245 -12.86 19.45 -23.10
N ARG A 246 -11.74 18.72 -23.10
CA ARG A 246 -10.55 19.14 -23.88
C ARG A 246 -10.84 19.17 -25.38
N LYS A 247 -11.57 18.18 -25.90
CA LYS A 247 -12.08 18.18 -27.27
C LYS A 247 -12.90 19.43 -27.58
N HIS A 248 -13.82 19.81 -26.69
CA HIS A 248 -14.62 21.02 -26.83
C HIS A 248 -13.73 22.28 -26.91
N ILE A 249 -12.72 22.37 -26.05
CA ILE A 249 -11.76 23.48 -26.06
C ILE A 249 -11.00 23.57 -27.39
N GLU A 250 -10.53 22.44 -27.94
CA GLU A 250 -9.81 22.46 -29.22
C GLU A 250 -10.71 22.69 -30.42
N GLN A 251 -11.82 21.97 -30.51
CA GLN A 251 -12.62 21.87 -31.73
C GLN A 251 -13.71 22.93 -31.81
N ASP A 252 -14.38 23.24 -30.70
CA ASP A 252 -15.53 24.14 -30.69
C ASP A 252 -15.12 25.58 -30.32
N LEU A 253 -14.16 25.71 -29.39
CA LEU A 253 -13.65 27.02 -28.95
C LEU A 253 -12.42 27.48 -29.75
N GLY A 254 -11.76 26.57 -30.48
CA GLY A 254 -10.67 26.86 -31.42
C GLY A 254 -9.33 27.17 -30.75
N TYR A 255 -9.08 26.61 -29.57
CA TYR A 255 -7.79 26.68 -28.88
C TYR A 255 -6.87 25.51 -29.27
N ASP A 256 -5.59 25.66 -28.97
CA ASP A 256 -4.58 24.62 -29.13
C ASP A 256 -4.03 24.29 -27.75
N ILE A 257 -4.38 23.13 -27.21
CA ILE A 257 -3.94 22.76 -25.85
C ILE A 257 -2.50 22.25 -25.96
N VAL A 258 -1.53 23.14 -25.81
CA VAL A 258 -0.11 22.78 -25.96
C VAL A 258 0.42 22.00 -24.75
N LEU A 259 -0.30 22.04 -23.63
CA LEU A 259 0.04 21.34 -22.39
C LEU A 259 -1.21 21.08 -21.54
N ASN A 260 -1.34 19.86 -21.06
CA ASN A 260 -2.33 19.42 -20.10
C ASN A 260 -1.62 18.88 -18.85
N VAL A 261 -1.96 19.38 -17.67
CA VAL A 261 -1.29 19.03 -16.39
C VAL A 261 -2.33 18.52 -15.40
N GLY A 262 -2.04 17.38 -14.78
CA GLY A 262 -2.92 16.75 -13.79
C GLY A 262 -2.18 15.74 -12.94
N ASP A 263 -2.70 15.46 -11.74
CA ASP A 263 -2.17 14.50 -10.79
C ASP A 263 -2.77 13.10 -10.96
N GLN A 264 -3.81 12.94 -11.77
CA GLN A 264 -4.43 11.66 -12.09
C GLN A 264 -4.29 11.33 -13.57
N TRP A 265 -4.19 10.04 -13.89
CA TRP A 265 -4.20 9.58 -15.29
C TRP A 265 -5.51 9.97 -16.01
N SER A 266 -6.62 10.05 -15.26
CA SER A 266 -7.90 10.50 -15.80
C SER A 266 -7.90 11.94 -16.30
N ASP A 267 -6.92 12.74 -15.90
CA ASP A 267 -6.77 14.12 -16.34
C ASP A 267 -6.11 14.20 -17.70
N LEU A 268 -5.33 13.18 -18.05
CA LEU A 268 -4.39 13.17 -19.17
C LEU A 268 -4.87 12.29 -20.32
N GLN A 269 -5.55 11.18 -20.02
CA GLN A 269 -6.05 10.21 -20.99
C GLN A 269 -7.15 10.75 -21.90
N GLY A 270 -7.23 10.24 -23.12
CA GLY A 270 -8.27 10.54 -24.11
C GLY A 270 -7.91 11.68 -25.08
N GLY A 271 -6.64 12.10 -25.12
CA GLY A 271 -6.10 13.04 -26.11
C GLY A 271 -6.52 14.51 -25.94
N TYR A 272 -6.49 15.25 -27.06
CA TYR A 272 -6.79 16.69 -27.19
C TYR A 272 -5.86 17.60 -26.38
N ALA A 273 -4.57 17.28 -26.44
CA ALA A 273 -3.47 18.11 -25.99
C ALA A 273 -2.18 17.63 -26.67
N ASP A 274 -1.26 18.55 -27.00
CA ASP A 274 0.04 18.21 -27.60
C ASP A 274 0.96 17.48 -26.62
N THR A 275 0.83 17.75 -25.34
CA THR A 275 1.65 17.15 -24.28
C THR A 275 0.87 17.04 -22.99
N ALA A 276 1.03 15.92 -22.30
CA ALA A 276 0.51 15.69 -20.96
C ALA A 276 1.66 15.64 -19.95
N VAL A 277 1.46 16.22 -18.76
CA VAL A 277 2.38 16.10 -17.63
C VAL A 277 1.63 15.58 -16.42
N LYS A 278 2.07 14.42 -15.92
CA LYS A 278 1.59 13.77 -14.70
C LYS A 278 2.33 14.32 -13.50
N LEU A 279 1.58 14.84 -12.53
CA LEU A 279 2.09 15.21 -11.22
C LEU A 279 1.99 14.04 -10.24
N PRO A 280 2.90 13.94 -9.26
CA PRO A 280 2.87 12.86 -8.28
C PRO A 280 1.67 12.96 -7.33
N ASN A 281 0.93 11.85 -7.17
CA ASN A 281 -0.07 11.72 -6.11
C ASN A 281 -0.25 10.26 -5.64
N PRO A 282 0.37 9.88 -4.50
CA PRO A 282 0.17 8.56 -3.90
C PRO A 282 -1.00 8.50 -2.88
N THR A 283 -1.71 9.61 -2.63
CA THR A 283 -2.69 9.74 -1.53
C THR A 283 -4.11 9.28 -1.85
N TYR A 284 -4.49 9.25 -3.13
CA TYR A 284 -5.74 8.65 -3.63
C TYR A 284 -5.64 8.30 -5.10
N TYR A 285 -6.51 7.41 -5.58
CA TYR A 285 -6.54 7.01 -6.99
C TYR A 285 -7.95 7.12 -7.59
N LEU A 286 -8.04 7.79 -8.74
CA LEU A 286 -9.24 7.79 -9.56
C LEU A 286 -9.16 6.74 -10.67
N PRO A 287 -10.16 5.85 -10.80
CA PRO A 287 -10.24 4.91 -11.92
C PRO A 287 -10.13 5.63 -13.26
N SER A 288 -9.16 5.21 -14.06
CA SER A 288 -8.74 5.81 -15.33
C SER A 288 -8.81 4.77 -16.46
N PRO A 289 -10.01 4.24 -16.77
CA PRO A 289 -10.16 3.29 -17.87
C PRO A 289 -9.95 4.02 -19.20
N ASN A 290 -9.28 3.35 -20.14
CA ASN A 290 -9.19 3.86 -21.50
C ASN A 290 -10.58 4.08 -22.09
N LEU A 291 -10.71 5.10 -22.94
CA LEU A 291 -11.94 5.32 -23.70
C LEU A 291 -12.23 4.12 -24.62
N PRO A 292 -13.50 3.82 -24.94
CA PRO A 292 -13.84 2.71 -25.83
C PRO A 292 -13.09 2.78 -27.16
N GLY A 293 -12.33 1.71 -27.46
CA GLY A 293 -11.55 1.60 -28.70
C GLY A 293 -10.23 2.40 -28.72
N VAL A 294 -9.84 3.00 -27.60
CA VAL A 294 -8.57 3.72 -27.45
C VAL A 294 -7.64 2.90 -26.56
N ASP A 295 -6.35 2.85 -26.90
CA ASP A 295 -5.31 2.22 -26.08
C ASP A 295 -4.18 3.22 -25.85
N GLU A 296 -3.88 3.53 -24.59
CA GLU A 296 -2.90 4.55 -24.16
C GLU A 296 -1.91 3.96 -23.15
N PRO A 297 -1.08 2.96 -23.54
CA PRO A 297 -0.21 2.23 -22.61
C PRO A 297 0.86 3.12 -21.94
N GLU A 298 1.16 4.28 -22.53
CA GLU A 298 2.09 5.28 -21.97
C GLU A 298 1.43 6.18 -20.91
N LEU A 299 0.10 6.23 -20.83
CA LEU A 299 -0.68 6.98 -19.83
C LEU A 299 -1.31 6.02 -18.82
N ALA A 300 -0.45 5.22 -18.18
CA ALA A 300 -0.86 4.19 -17.24
C ALA A 300 -0.09 4.30 -15.91
N PRO A 301 -0.71 3.92 -14.77
CA PRO A 301 -0.02 3.85 -13.50
C PRO A 301 1.22 2.94 -13.53
N ARG A 302 2.27 3.33 -12.79
CA ARG A 302 3.39 2.44 -12.49
C ARG A 302 2.87 1.19 -11.77
N THR A 303 3.46 0.03 -12.09
CA THR A 303 3.07 -1.25 -11.48
C THR A 303 4.17 -1.92 -10.66
N GLN A 304 5.40 -1.39 -10.68
CA GLN A 304 6.54 -1.94 -9.96
C GLN A 304 7.05 -0.96 -8.92
N PHE A 305 7.19 -1.40 -7.67
CA PHE A 305 7.52 -0.53 -6.55
C PHE A 305 8.65 -1.12 -5.70
N THR A 306 9.54 -0.26 -5.21
CA THR A 306 10.51 -0.60 -4.18
C THR A 306 10.20 0.23 -2.93
N MET A 307 9.86 -0.43 -1.83
CA MET A 307 9.40 0.23 -0.61
C MET A 307 9.95 -0.48 0.63
N ALA A 308 10.65 0.26 1.48
CA ALA A 308 11.09 -0.19 2.78
C ALA A 308 9.90 -0.26 3.76
N PRO A 309 9.87 -1.27 4.63
CA PRO A 309 8.76 -1.47 5.58
C PRO A 309 8.62 -0.34 6.61
N ASP A 310 9.69 0.40 6.88
CA ASP A 310 9.73 1.52 7.83
C ASP A 310 9.25 2.85 7.23
N GLY A 311 8.96 2.88 5.91
CA GLY A 311 8.55 4.07 5.18
C GLY A 311 9.70 4.98 4.72
N SER A 312 10.95 4.61 4.97
CA SER A 312 12.11 5.44 4.62
C SER A 312 12.26 5.70 3.12
N SER A 313 11.71 4.82 2.27
CA SER A 313 11.69 4.98 0.81
C SER A 313 11.07 6.28 0.33
N GLY A 314 10.15 6.88 1.09
CA GLY A 314 9.54 8.16 0.71
C GLY A 314 10.54 9.33 0.67
N ARG A 315 11.73 9.16 1.26
CA ARG A 315 12.81 10.16 1.21
C ARG A 315 13.59 10.15 -0.10
N THR A 316 13.47 9.08 -0.90
CA THR A 316 14.32 8.84 -2.08
C THR A 316 13.52 8.52 -3.34
N GLU A 317 12.39 7.83 -3.22
CA GLU A 317 11.51 7.55 -4.35
C GLU A 317 10.74 8.81 -4.77
N SER A 318 10.46 8.92 -6.07
CA SER A 318 9.50 9.92 -6.57
C SER A 318 8.09 9.57 -6.13
N GLY A 319 7.15 10.51 -6.21
CA GLY A 319 5.77 10.24 -5.80
C GLY A 319 5.10 9.11 -6.59
N GLU A 320 5.38 9.00 -7.90
CA GLU A 320 4.94 7.86 -8.74
C GLU A 320 5.65 6.54 -8.40
N GLY A 321 6.77 6.59 -7.66
CA GLY A 321 7.47 5.43 -7.13
C GLY A 321 6.89 4.88 -5.83
N ILE A 322 5.88 5.55 -5.27
CA ILE A 322 5.19 5.13 -4.05
C ILE A 322 3.87 4.43 -4.44
N PRO A 323 3.58 3.22 -3.91
CA PRO A 323 2.29 2.58 -4.15
C PRO A 323 1.13 3.50 -3.76
N ASN A 324 0.17 3.70 -4.65
CA ASN A 324 -1.00 4.49 -4.33
C ASN A 324 -1.86 3.79 -3.28
N ILE A 325 -2.25 4.52 -2.23
CA ILE A 325 -2.93 3.95 -1.07
C ILE A 325 -4.27 3.27 -1.42
N ASP A 326 -5.03 3.79 -2.38
CA ASP A 326 -6.33 3.22 -2.75
C ASP A 326 -6.19 1.96 -3.59
N SER A 327 -5.18 1.92 -4.47
CA SER A 327 -4.81 0.69 -5.19
C SER A 327 -4.35 -0.41 -4.22
N VAL A 328 -3.62 -0.05 -3.17
CA VAL A 328 -3.22 -0.99 -2.11
C VAL A 328 -4.44 -1.53 -1.36
N LYS A 329 -5.35 -0.65 -0.90
CA LYS A 329 -6.61 -1.07 -0.24
C LYS A 329 -7.43 -2.00 -1.14
N LYS A 330 -7.53 -1.68 -2.44
CA LYS A 330 -8.28 -2.51 -3.39
C LYS A 330 -7.61 -3.87 -3.60
N THR A 331 -6.29 -3.92 -3.68
CA THR A 331 -5.50 -5.16 -3.76
C THR A 331 -5.71 -6.03 -2.52
N ILE A 332 -5.67 -5.43 -1.33
CA ILE A 332 -5.98 -6.10 -0.06
C ILE A 332 -7.40 -6.67 -0.08
N ALA A 333 -8.40 -5.88 -0.48
CA ALA A 333 -9.78 -6.34 -0.55
C ALA A 333 -9.94 -7.56 -1.48
N THR A 334 -9.33 -7.53 -2.68
CA THR A 334 -9.32 -8.67 -3.60
C THR A 334 -8.69 -9.91 -2.97
N TYR A 335 -7.55 -9.76 -2.29
CA TYR A 335 -6.82 -10.85 -1.63
C TYR A 335 -7.63 -11.54 -0.52
N TYR A 336 -8.42 -10.78 0.22
CA TYR A 336 -9.34 -11.30 1.24
C TYR A 336 -10.72 -11.70 0.71
N GLY A 337 -10.98 -11.51 -0.59
CA GLY A 337 -12.28 -11.78 -1.22
C GLY A 337 -13.39 -10.83 -0.79
N ASP A 338 -13.04 -9.62 -0.33
CA ASP A 338 -13.97 -8.57 0.08
C ASP A 338 -14.49 -7.82 -1.16
N PRO A 339 -15.81 -7.86 -1.44
CA PRO A 339 -16.40 -7.17 -2.59
C PRO A 339 -16.50 -5.64 -2.42
N GLY A 340 -15.96 -5.07 -1.32
CA GLY A 340 -16.04 -3.67 -0.95
C GLY A 340 -17.01 -3.40 0.21
N THR A 341 -17.43 -4.43 0.95
CA THR A 341 -18.26 -4.29 2.16
C THR A 341 -17.41 -4.05 3.40
N GLY A 342 -16.09 -4.30 3.33
CA GLY A 342 -15.20 -4.32 4.48
C GLY A 342 -15.18 -5.65 5.21
N LEU A 343 -15.82 -6.68 4.66
CA LEU A 343 -15.92 -8.02 5.27
C LEU A 343 -15.21 -9.04 4.37
N ALA A 344 -14.34 -9.85 4.96
CA ALA A 344 -13.61 -10.86 4.21
C ALA A 344 -14.50 -12.04 3.81
N ASN A 345 -14.19 -12.68 2.68
CA ASN A 345 -14.76 -13.98 2.37
C ASN A 345 -14.08 -15.06 3.21
N ARG A 346 -14.83 -15.60 4.19
CA ARG A 346 -14.33 -16.58 5.16
C ARG A 346 -14.17 -18.00 4.62
N THR A 347 -14.60 -18.25 3.38
CA THR A 347 -14.64 -19.60 2.80
C THR A 347 -13.82 -19.74 1.53
N SER A 348 -13.74 -18.69 0.73
CA SER A 348 -13.12 -18.71 -0.60
C SER A 348 -12.48 -17.37 -0.91
N SER A 349 -11.17 -17.30 -0.74
CA SER A 349 -10.34 -16.17 -1.14
C SER A 349 -8.89 -16.62 -1.38
N PRO A 350 -8.07 -15.80 -2.07
CA PRO A 350 -6.62 -15.99 -2.11
C PRO A 350 -6.00 -16.17 -0.71
N TYR A 351 -6.40 -15.35 0.27
CA TYR A 351 -5.96 -15.48 1.67
C TYR A 351 -6.29 -16.85 2.27
N VAL A 352 -7.54 -17.31 2.17
CA VAL A 352 -7.96 -18.62 2.69
C VAL A 352 -7.18 -19.75 2.02
N SER A 353 -6.94 -19.64 0.71
CA SER A 353 -6.15 -20.62 -0.05
C SER A 353 -4.69 -20.65 0.38
N GLU A 354 -4.08 -19.48 0.63
CA GLU A 354 -2.71 -19.36 1.14
C GLU A 354 -2.58 -19.95 2.55
N LEU A 355 -3.54 -19.68 3.44
CA LEU A 355 -3.58 -20.27 4.78
C LEU A 355 -3.77 -21.79 4.77
N ALA A 356 -4.65 -22.32 3.92
CA ALA A 356 -4.82 -23.77 3.77
C ALA A 356 -3.52 -24.45 3.32
N ALA A 357 -2.77 -23.81 2.41
CA ALA A 357 -1.47 -24.32 1.98
C ALA A 357 -0.40 -24.21 3.09
N LEU A 358 -0.42 -23.16 3.91
CA LEU A 358 0.44 -23.03 5.09
C LEU A 358 0.14 -24.08 6.16
N GLU A 359 -1.14 -24.33 6.44
CA GLU A 359 -1.60 -25.38 7.33
C GLU A 359 -1.08 -26.74 6.84
N GLN A 360 -1.39 -27.10 5.59
CA GLN A 360 -0.99 -28.39 5.00
C GLN A 360 0.52 -28.61 5.09
N ARG A 361 1.33 -27.59 4.80
CA ARG A 361 2.80 -27.67 4.85
C ARG A 361 3.35 -27.87 6.26
N ASN A 362 2.69 -27.34 7.29
CA ASN A 362 3.22 -27.34 8.65
C ASN A 362 2.68 -28.48 9.52
N THR A 363 1.41 -28.86 9.37
CA THR A 363 0.74 -29.78 10.31
C THR A 363 1.49 -31.10 10.48
N GLN A 364 1.74 -31.85 9.39
CA GLN A 364 2.37 -33.18 9.48
C GLN A 364 3.75 -33.14 10.13
N ARG A 365 4.52 -32.09 9.83
CA ARG A 365 5.85 -31.89 10.39
C ARG A 365 5.77 -31.63 11.89
N LEU A 366 4.91 -30.71 12.30
CA LEU A 366 4.75 -30.36 13.71
C LEU A 366 4.24 -31.55 14.52
N GLU A 367 3.27 -32.31 14.01
CA GLU A 367 2.82 -33.55 14.66
C GLU A 367 3.99 -34.52 14.91
N SER A 368 4.87 -34.69 13.91
CA SER A 368 6.07 -35.51 14.05
C SER A 368 7.04 -34.96 15.08
N GLU A 369 7.36 -33.66 15.03
CA GLU A 369 8.26 -32.99 15.99
C GLU A 369 7.72 -33.08 17.42
N CYS A 370 6.42 -32.81 17.64
CA CYS A 370 5.76 -32.96 18.94
C CYS A 370 5.86 -34.41 19.46
N ARG A 371 5.48 -35.41 18.66
CA ARG A 371 5.55 -36.82 19.07
C ARG A 371 6.98 -37.26 19.38
N GLN A 372 7.96 -36.77 18.63
CA GLN A 372 9.36 -37.07 18.87
C GLN A 372 9.88 -36.41 20.15
N GLY A 373 9.55 -35.14 20.41
CA GLY A 373 9.91 -34.44 21.64
C GLY A 373 9.39 -35.18 22.87
N VAL A 374 8.10 -35.55 22.86
CA VAL A 374 7.47 -36.35 23.93
C VAL A 374 8.20 -37.69 24.13
N ARG A 375 8.53 -38.42 23.04
CA ARG A 375 9.27 -39.69 23.14
C ARG A 375 10.68 -39.53 23.71
N LYS A 376 11.32 -38.40 23.48
CA LYS A 376 12.65 -38.06 24.02
C LYS A 376 12.58 -37.51 25.45
N GLY A 377 11.38 -37.29 25.99
CA GLY A 377 11.18 -36.70 27.30
C GLY A 377 11.43 -35.18 27.34
N THR A 378 11.42 -34.50 26.19
CA THR A 378 11.39 -33.02 26.15
C THR A 378 9.97 -32.52 26.43
N LYS A 379 9.81 -31.21 26.62
CA LYS A 379 8.50 -30.54 26.70
C LYS A 379 8.24 -29.76 25.40
N PRO A 380 7.92 -30.41 24.27
CA PRO A 380 7.77 -29.71 23.01
C PRO A 380 6.58 -28.74 23.09
N ALA A 381 6.72 -27.56 22.49
CA ALA A 381 5.71 -26.51 22.52
C ALA A 381 5.63 -25.75 21.20
N VAL A 382 4.44 -25.25 20.89
CA VAL A 382 4.21 -24.34 19.76
C VAL A 382 3.63 -23.04 20.29
N VAL A 383 4.27 -21.93 19.91
CA VAL A 383 3.85 -20.57 20.27
C VAL A 383 3.00 -19.98 19.15
N PHE A 384 1.89 -19.35 19.52
CA PHE A 384 0.97 -18.68 18.60
C PHE A 384 0.70 -17.25 19.06
N ASP A 385 0.80 -16.30 18.13
CA ASP A 385 0.18 -14.99 18.31
C ASP A 385 -1.36 -15.05 18.26
N ALA A 386 -2.02 -13.98 18.71
CA ALA A 386 -3.46 -13.81 18.66
C ALA A 386 -3.95 -13.22 17.34
N ASP A 387 -3.64 -11.95 17.09
CA ASP A 387 -4.28 -11.12 16.07
C ASP A 387 -3.77 -11.53 14.67
N ASP A 388 -4.67 -11.84 13.74
CA ASP A 388 -4.40 -12.40 12.41
C ASP A 388 -3.57 -13.70 12.37
N THR A 389 -3.33 -14.29 13.55
CA THR A 389 -2.67 -15.60 13.70
C THR A 389 -3.65 -16.67 14.16
N THR A 390 -4.39 -16.43 15.25
CA THR A 390 -5.44 -17.35 15.72
C THR A 390 -6.84 -16.73 15.66
N LEU A 391 -6.94 -15.41 15.88
CA LEU A 391 -8.15 -14.61 15.78
C LEU A 391 -8.01 -13.59 14.64
N TRP A 392 -8.91 -13.64 13.66
CA TRP A 392 -8.80 -12.89 12.42
C TRP A 392 -9.45 -11.51 12.54
N THR A 393 -8.68 -10.46 12.25
CA THR A 393 -9.01 -9.06 12.54
C THR A 393 -9.46 -8.24 11.34
N TYR A 394 -9.43 -8.80 10.12
CA TYR A 394 -9.75 -8.07 8.88
C TYR A 394 -11.05 -7.25 8.96
N ASP A 395 -12.15 -7.86 9.44
CA ASP A 395 -13.45 -7.18 9.52
C ASP A 395 -13.39 -5.95 10.45
N MET A 396 -12.59 -6.00 11.53
CA MET A 396 -12.34 -4.85 12.40
C MET A 396 -11.51 -3.79 11.67
N GLU A 397 -10.40 -4.19 11.06
CA GLU A 397 -9.47 -3.29 10.39
C GLU A 397 -10.14 -2.54 9.24
N VAL A 398 -11.00 -3.20 8.46
CA VAL A 398 -11.59 -2.64 7.24
C VAL A 398 -13.02 -2.14 7.44
N ALA A 399 -13.92 -2.91 8.07
CA ALA A 399 -15.32 -2.48 8.21
C ALA A 399 -15.48 -1.38 9.27
N ASP A 400 -14.80 -1.49 10.42
CA ASP A 400 -14.96 -0.59 11.56
C ASP A 400 -13.89 0.53 11.59
N MET A 401 -12.61 0.15 11.50
CA MET A 401 -11.50 1.11 11.62
C MET A 401 -11.11 1.79 10.30
N LYS A 402 -11.45 1.22 9.14
CA LYS A 402 -11.09 1.75 7.81
C LYS A 402 -9.58 1.93 7.63
N PHE A 403 -8.78 0.99 8.15
CA PHE A 403 -7.32 1.04 8.25
C PHE A 403 -6.80 2.20 9.12
N VAL A 404 -7.62 2.79 9.99
CA VAL A 404 -7.23 3.85 10.92
C VAL A 404 -7.32 3.31 12.33
N PHE A 405 -6.18 2.88 12.86
CA PHE A 405 -6.10 2.24 14.18
C PHE A 405 -6.76 3.11 15.26
N ASN A 406 -7.66 2.50 16.03
CA ASN A 406 -8.32 3.12 17.15
C ASN A 406 -8.33 2.15 18.35
N PRO A 407 -7.58 2.43 19.43
CA PRO A 407 -7.44 1.48 20.54
C PRO A 407 -8.76 1.24 21.29
N THR A 408 -9.67 2.23 21.33
CA THR A 408 -10.99 2.07 21.95
C THR A 408 -11.88 1.13 21.14
N ARG A 409 -11.87 1.25 19.81
CA ARG A 409 -12.58 0.31 18.93
C ARG A 409 -11.97 -1.08 19.00
N GLN A 410 -10.64 -1.19 19.04
CA GLN A 410 -9.97 -2.48 19.19
C GLN A 410 -10.41 -3.16 20.47
N ASP A 411 -10.35 -2.44 21.59
CA ASP A 411 -10.77 -2.98 22.88
C ASP A 411 -12.24 -3.40 22.86
N TYR A 412 -13.13 -2.62 22.24
CA TYR A 412 -14.52 -3.03 22.04
C TYR A 412 -14.64 -4.39 21.34
N TRP A 413 -13.92 -4.62 20.23
CA TRP A 413 -13.94 -5.91 19.55
C TRP A 413 -13.40 -7.05 20.41
N VAL A 414 -12.32 -6.81 21.14
CA VAL A 414 -11.72 -7.79 22.04
C VAL A 414 -12.68 -8.17 23.16
N GLN A 415 -13.23 -7.18 23.88
CA GLN A 415 -14.10 -7.41 25.03
C GLN A 415 -15.43 -8.09 24.62
N ASN A 416 -15.91 -7.82 23.40
CA ASN A 416 -17.13 -8.42 22.86
C ASN A 416 -16.88 -9.71 22.07
N LYS A 417 -15.63 -10.20 22.01
CA LYS A 417 -15.25 -11.48 21.38
C LYS A 417 -15.68 -11.58 19.91
N LEU A 418 -15.52 -10.48 19.17
CA LEU A 418 -16.06 -10.35 17.82
C LEU A 418 -15.19 -10.99 16.73
N PHE A 419 -14.01 -11.50 17.09
CA PHE A 419 -13.07 -12.04 16.12
C PHE A 419 -13.39 -13.49 15.75
N PRO A 420 -13.58 -13.82 14.46
CA PRO A 420 -13.63 -15.20 14.01
C PRO A 420 -12.26 -15.89 14.12
N ALA A 421 -12.25 -17.22 14.05
CA ALA A 421 -11.00 -17.97 13.88
C ALA A 421 -10.30 -17.59 12.57
N THR A 422 -8.97 -17.49 12.61
CA THR A 422 -8.12 -17.51 11.42
C THR A 422 -8.30 -18.84 10.67
N PRO A 423 -8.58 -18.84 9.35
CA PRO A 423 -8.86 -20.06 8.58
C PRO A 423 -7.79 -21.15 8.77
N GLY A 424 -8.23 -22.40 9.03
CA GLY A 424 -7.36 -23.57 9.20
C GLY A 424 -6.63 -23.66 10.56
N MET A 425 -6.48 -22.56 11.28
CA MET A 425 -5.69 -22.54 12.52
C MET A 425 -6.29 -23.36 13.68
N PRO A 426 -7.62 -23.46 13.88
CA PRO A 426 -8.18 -24.36 14.90
C PRO A 426 -7.76 -25.82 14.70
N SER A 427 -7.75 -26.28 13.45
CA SER A 427 -7.34 -27.64 13.08
C SER A 427 -5.86 -27.88 13.36
N LEU A 428 -4.99 -26.93 12.97
CA LEU A 428 -3.55 -27.01 13.24
C LEU A 428 -3.25 -27.03 14.74
N VAL A 429 -3.83 -26.10 15.51
CA VAL A 429 -3.65 -26.02 16.97
C VAL A 429 -4.12 -27.33 17.64
N LYS A 430 -5.25 -27.89 17.18
CA LYS A 430 -5.72 -29.18 17.68
C LYS A 430 -4.73 -30.30 17.36
N ALA A 431 -4.22 -30.37 16.14
CA ALA A 431 -3.31 -31.45 15.72
C ALA A 431 -1.98 -31.45 16.50
N VAL A 432 -1.40 -30.26 16.78
CA VAL A 432 -0.17 -30.17 17.57
C VAL A 432 -0.39 -30.55 19.03
N ALA A 433 -1.54 -30.15 19.61
CA ALA A 433 -1.92 -30.55 20.96
C ALA A 433 -2.17 -32.05 21.09
N ASP A 434 -2.94 -32.64 20.16
CA ASP A 434 -3.20 -34.09 20.10
C ASP A 434 -1.90 -34.90 19.92
N SER A 435 -0.87 -34.29 19.33
CA SER A 435 0.47 -34.87 19.15
C SER A 435 1.41 -34.66 20.34
N GLY A 436 0.94 -34.00 21.40
CA GLY A 436 1.61 -33.88 22.69
C GLY A 436 2.44 -32.60 22.88
N CYS A 437 2.38 -31.64 21.96
CA CYS A 437 2.95 -30.32 22.22
C CYS A 437 2.10 -29.51 23.20
N ALA A 438 2.74 -28.71 24.04
CA ALA A 438 2.08 -27.60 24.72
C ALA A 438 1.69 -26.52 23.70
N VAL A 439 0.48 -25.96 23.86
CA VAL A 439 -0.02 -24.84 23.06
C VAL A 439 0.12 -23.57 23.90
N ILE A 440 0.91 -22.62 23.40
CA ILE A 440 1.26 -21.39 24.12
C ILE A 440 0.77 -20.18 23.34
N GLY A 441 0.04 -19.28 23.98
CA GLY A 441 -0.36 -18.00 23.40
C GLY A 441 0.59 -16.89 23.81
N LEU A 442 1.01 -16.06 22.86
CA LEU A 442 1.90 -14.91 23.10
C LEU A 442 1.48 -13.70 22.25
N THR A 443 0.79 -12.74 22.87
CA THR A 443 0.15 -11.64 22.15
C THR A 443 0.55 -10.26 22.66
N GLY A 444 0.53 -9.26 21.76
CA GLY A 444 0.67 -7.85 22.10
C GLY A 444 -0.54 -7.25 22.85
N ARG A 445 -1.69 -7.95 22.88
CA ARG A 445 -2.85 -7.56 23.69
C ARG A 445 -2.46 -7.41 25.15
N ASN A 446 -3.10 -6.48 25.86
CA ASN A 446 -2.75 -6.21 27.25
C ASN A 446 -3.44 -7.14 28.26
N THR A 447 -3.01 -7.15 29.52
CA THR A 447 -3.57 -7.95 30.61
C THR A 447 -5.09 -7.78 30.80
N GLY A 448 -5.63 -6.58 30.53
CA GLY A 448 -7.08 -6.30 30.59
C GLY A 448 -7.89 -6.95 29.48
N GLN A 449 -7.23 -7.43 28.44
CA GLN A 449 -7.83 -8.10 27.29
C GLN A 449 -7.73 -9.63 27.39
N ARG A 450 -6.95 -10.16 28.34
CA ARG A 450 -6.62 -11.59 28.44
C ARG A 450 -7.85 -12.48 28.57
N THR A 451 -8.75 -12.17 29.51
CA THR A 451 -9.94 -12.99 29.78
C THR A 451 -10.87 -13.07 28.57
N ALA A 452 -11.16 -11.92 27.95
CA ALA A 452 -12.01 -11.87 26.77
C ALA A 452 -11.35 -12.57 25.57
N THR A 453 -10.03 -12.44 25.42
CA THR A 453 -9.27 -13.12 24.35
C THR A 453 -9.35 -14.64 24.49
N LEU A 454 -9.11 -15.19 25.69
CA LEU A 454 -9.23 -16.62 25.94
C LEU A 454 -10.66 -17.13 25.71
N ALA A 455 -11.66 -16.39 26.16
CA ALA A 455 -13.06 -16.73 25.91
C ALA A 455 -13.39 -16.71 24.41
N ASN A 456 -12.91 -15.73 23.65
CA ASN A 456 -13.07 -15.67 22.20
C ASN A 456 -12.39 -16.88 21.54
N LEU A 457 -11.15 -17.22 21.91
CA LEU A 457 -10.45 -18.39 21.40
C LEU A 457 -11.23 -19.69 21.65
N HIS A 458 -11.78 -19.87 22.86
CA HIS A 458 -12.59 -21.05 23.17
C HIS A 458 -13.87 -21.12 22.33
N GLU A 459 -14.56 -20.00 22.12
CA GLU A 459 -15.73 -19.90 21.25
C GLU A 459 -15.40 -20.19 19.77
N GLN A 460 -14.16 -19.90 19.35
CA GLN A 460 -13.66 -20.14 18.00
C GLN A 460 -13.00 -21.52 17.81
N GLY A 461 -13.11 -22.42 18.81
CA GLY A 461 -12.67 -23.81 18.68
C GLY A 461 -11.24 -24.08 19.13
N TYR A 462 -10.66 -23.22 19.98
CA TYR A 462 -9.32 -23.40 20.56
C TYR A 462 -9.32 -23.69 22.08
N PRO A 463 -9.92 -24.79 22.56
CA PRO A 463 -9.94 -25.12 23.99
C PRO A 463 -8.55 -25.37 24.60
N GLN A 464 -7.51 -25.52 23.77
CA GLN A 464 -6.14 -25.82 24.16
C GLN A 464 -5.42 -24.63 24.83
N PHE A 465 -5.82 -23.40 24.54
CA PHE A 465 -5.23 -22.23 25.19
C PHE A 465 -5.75 -22.11 26.63
N THR A 466 -4.85 -22.22 27.59
CA THR A 466 -5.16 -22.08 29.02
C THR A 466 -4.56 -20.80 29.58
N GLY A 467 -5.10 -20.30 30.70
CA GLY A 467 -4.57 -19.12 31.36
C GLY A 467 -3.06 -19.22 31.58
N ASP A 468 -2.58 -20.29 32.21
CA ASP A 468 -1.19 -20.41 32.65
C ASP A 468 -0.14 -20.38 31.52
N LEU A 469 -0.55 -20.67 30.27
CA LEU A 469 0.31 -20.63 29.08
C LEU A 469 -0.16 -19.60 28.06
N TYR A 470 -0.85 -18.55 28.51
CA TYR A 470 -1.29 -17.44 27.67
C TYR A 470 -0.72 -16.11 28.17
N PHE A 471 0.28 -15.60 27.46
CA PHE A 471 1.06 -14.43 27.80
C PHE A 471 0.53 -13.19 27.05
N THR A 472 0.21 -12.16 27.83
CA THR A 472 -0.20 -10.82 27.36
C THR A 472 0.79 -9.77 27.82
N LYS A 473 0.90 -8.66 27.09
CA LYS A 473 1.72 -7.52 27.52
C LYS A 473 1.07 -6.84 28.74
N TRP A 474 1.86 -6.31 29.66
CA TRP A 474 1.33 -5.57 30.81
C TRP A 474 0.79 -4.20 30.37
N LYS A 475 -0.17 -3.67 31.13
CA LYS A 475 -0.57 -2.27 31.01
C LYS A 475 0.53 -1.37 31.53
N SER A 476 0.60 -0.13 31.04
CA SER A 476 1.56 0.86 31.53
C SER A 476 1.46 1.14 33.04
N SER A 477 0.31 0.85 33.66
CA SER A 477 0.06 0.98 35.10
C SER A 477 0.52 -0.23 35.93
N GLU A 478 0.99 -1.31 35.29
CA GLU A 478 1.34 -2.56 35.93
C GLU A 478 2.86 -2.77 35.93
N THR A 479 3.35 -3.47 36.95
CA THR A 479 4.75 -3.89 37.01
C THR A 479 4.99 -5.01 36.00
N PRO A 480 6.00 -4.90 35.11
CA PRO A 480 6.38 -5.99 34.22
C PRO A 480 6.73 -7.27 35.01
N PRO A 481 6.53 -8.46 34.44
CA PRO A 481 7.03 -9.71 35.03
C PRO A 481 8.54 -9.65 35.29
N ALA A 482 9.00 -10.31 36.37
CA ALA A 482 10.41 -10.25 36.78
C ALA A 482 11.39 -10.71 35.69
N TYR A 483 11.00 -11.69 34.86
CA TYR A 483 11.83 -12.19 33.75
C TYR A 483 12.03 -11.17 32.60
N MET A 484 11.32 -10.02 32.63
CA MET A 484 11.53 -8.91 31.69
C MET A 484 12.64 -7.96 32.13
N GLN A 485 13.04 -8.00 33.40
CA GLN A 485 14.01 -7.07 33.95
C GLN A 485 15.39 -7.26 33.30
N GLY A 486 15.93 -6.18 32.73
CA GLY A 486 17.22 -6.20 32.04
C GLY A 486 17.17 -6.58 30.56
N HIS A 487 15.98 -6.91 30.03
CA HIS A 487 15.81 -7.32 28.63
C HIS A 487 15.20 -6.24 27.72
N CYS A 488 14.83 -5.08 28.29
CA CYS A 488 14.23 -3.99 27.55
C CYS A 488 15.08 -2.72 27.64
N LYS A 489 15.35 -2.10 26.49
CA LYS A 489 16.20 -0.90 26.40
C LYS A 489 15.64 0.28 27.20
N ALA A 490 14.31 0.38 27.33
CA ALA A 490 13.62 1.47 28.02
C ALA A 490 12.76 0.99 29.19
N TYR A 491 13.23 -0.04 29.93
CA TYR A 491 12.50 -0.63 31.06
C TYR A 491 11.95 0.45 32.03
N PRO A 492 10.68 0.35 32.50
CA PRO A 492 9.75 -0.78 32.39
C PRO A 492 8.97 -0.87 31.07
N THR A 493 9.33 -0.07 30.06
CA THR A 493 8.74 -0.15 28.73
C THR A 493 9.56 -1.08 27.83
N CYS A 494 8.86 -1.94 27.11
CA CYS A 494 9.46 -2.83 26.12
C CYS A 494 8.77 -2.63 24.77
N THR A 495 9.54 -2.70 23.68
CA THR A 495 8.99 -2.89 22.34
C THR A 495 8.24 -4.21 22.24
N THR A 496 7.45 -4.40 21.18
CA THR A 496 6.76 -5.69 20.93
C THR A 496 7.78 -6.80 20.72
N ILE A 497 8.87 -6.54 19.99
CA ILE A 497 9.97 -7.48 19.78
C ILE A 497 10.59 -7.89 21.12
N GLU A 498 11.07 -6.92 21.92
CA GLU A 498 11.70 -7.22 23.22
C GLU A 498 10.77 -8.03 24.14
N TYR A 499 9.49 -7.66 24.19
CA TYR A 499 8.49 -8.41 24.97
C TYR A 499 8.35 -9.86 24.48
N LYS A 500 8.11 -10.06 23.17
CA LYS A 500 7.84 -11.39 22.64
C LYS A 500 9.08 -12.28 22.64
N SER A 501 10.25 -11.77 22.24
CA SER A 501 11.49 -12.54 22.25
C SER A 501 11.90 -12.95 23.67
N THR A 502 11.79 -12.04 24.64
CA THR A 502 12.12 -12.35 26.04
C THR A 502 11.16 -13.37 26.63
N THR A 503 9.87 -13.30 26.27
CA THR A 503 8.90 -14.30 26.72
C THR A 503 9.21 -15.68 26.15
N ARG A 504 9.60 -15.79 24.87
CA ARG A 504 10.02 -17.08 24.31
C ARG A 504 11.29 -17.62 24.97
N ALA A 505 12.27 -16.76 25.26
CA ALA A 505 13.46 -17.17 26.01
C ALA A 505 13.10 -17.69 27.41
N HIS A 506 12.16 -17.04 28.11
CA HIS A 506 11.63 -17.50 29.39
C HIS A 506 10.98 -18.90 29.29
N LEU A 507 10.23 -19.19 28.21
CA LEU A 507 9.65 -20.51 27.98
C LEU A 507 10.72 -21.61 27.91
N GLU A 508 11.80 -21.37 27.17
CA GLU A 508 12.87 -22.36 27.00
C GLU A 508 13.78 -22.47 28.22
N GLN A 509 14.23 -21.34 28.76
CA GLN A 509 15.28 -21.29 29.79
C GLN A 509 14.73 -21.53 31.20
N ASP A 510 13.57 -20.97 31.53
CA ASP A 510 13.06 -20.98 32.90
C ASP A 510 11.95 -22.04 33.08
N LEU A 511 11.11 -22.25 32.07
CA LEU A 511 10.00 -23.21 32.13
C LEU A 511 10.35 -24.59 31.53
N GLY A 512 11.46 -24.66 30.80
CA GLY A 512 12.02 -25.88 30.22
C GLY A 512 11.24 -26.43 29.03
N TYR A 513 10.52 -25.57 28.30
CA TYR A 513 9.89 -25.94 27.03
C TYR A 513 10.92 -26.03 25.91
N ASP A 514 10.57 -26.81 24.89
CA ASP A 514 11.30 -26.94 23.64
C ASP A 514 10.41 -26.36 22.54
N VAL A 515 10.65 -25.10 22.13
CA VAL A 515 9.74 -24.39 21.23
C VAL A 515 10.01 -24.80 19.79
N VAL A 516 9.30 -25.84 19.32
CA VAL A 516 9.51 -26.42 17.99
C VAL A 516 9.02 -25.52 16.85
N ALA A 517 8.08 -24.62 17.14
CA ALA A 517 7.65 -23.58 16.19
C ALA A 517 7.00 -22.37 16.88
N ASN A 518 7.09 -21.23 16.21
CA ASN A 518 6.48 -19.97 16.59
C ASN A 518 5.73 -19.37 15.38
N PHE A 519 4.43 -19.13 15.55
CA PHE A 519 3.52 -18.61 14.53
C PHE A 519 3.15 -17.15 14.82
N GLY A 520 3.21 -16.32 13.79
CA GLY A 520 2.83 -14.91 13.89
C GLY A 520 2.60 -14.28 12.53
N ASP A 521 1.73 -13.29 12.47
CA ASP A 521 1.40 -12.53 11.28
C ASP A 521 2.33 -11.31 11.12
N GLN A 522 3.10 -10.95 12.14
CA GLN A 522 4.09 -9.86 12.12
C GLN A 522 5.51 -10.38 12.29
N PHE A 523 6.48 -9.63 11.76
CA PHE A 523 7.89 -9.94 12.00
C PHE A 523 8.26 -9.79 13.48
N SER A 524 7.58 -8.87 14.19
CA SER A 524 7.75 -8.68 15.64
C SER A 524 7.44 -9.92 16.48
N ASP A 525 6.67 -10.86 15.93
CA ASP A 525 6.29 -12.08 16.63
C ASP A 525 7.39 -13.13 16.56
N LEU A 526 8.25 -13.03 15.55
CA LEU A 526 9.13 -14.10 15.09
C LEU A 526 10.61 -13.79 15.35
N VAL A 527 11.00 -12.52 15.26
CA VAL A 527 12.39 -12.07 15.43
C VAL A 527 12.82 -12.20 16.89
N GLY A 528 14.10 -12.50 17.11
CA GLY A 528 14.73 -12.55 18.43
C GLY A 528 14.94 -13.96 19.00
N GLY A 529 14.77 -15.00 18.18
CA GLY A 529 15.12 -16.38 18.53
C GLY A 529 14.15 -17.09 19.49
N SER A 530 14.67 -18.12 20.18
CA SER A 530 13.97 -19.02 21.12
C SER A 530 12.78 -19.79 20.53
N ALA A 531 13.00 -20.27 19.30
CA ALA A 531 12.15 -21.23 18.62
C ALA A 531 12.97 -21.89 17.51
N ASP A 532 12.78 -23.19 17.30
CA ASP A 532 13.44 -23.93 16.21
C ASP A 532 13.06 -23.34 14.84
N ARG A 533 11.82 -22.90 14.70
CA ARG A 533 11.28 -22.35 13.45
C ARG A 533 10.28 -21.22 13.67
N ALA A 534 10.39 -20.21 12.81
CA ALA A 534 9.40 -19.16 12.65
C ALA A 534 8.46 -19.48 11.48
N VAL A 535 7.16 -19.28 11.66
CA VAL A 535 6.13 -19.41 10.62
C VAL A 535 5.38 -18.08 10.50
N LYS A 536 5.67 -17.35 9.42
CA LYS A 536 5.07 -16.05 9.11
C LYS A 536 3.76 -16.23 8.37
N LEU A 537 2.67 -15.73 8.94
CA LEU A 537 1.38 -15.62 8.27
C LEU A 537 1.32 -14.32 7.43
N PRO A 538 0.58 -14.31 6.31
CA PRO A 538 0.43 -13.12 5.49
C PRO A 538 -0.46 -12.08 6.18
N ASN A 539 0.03 -10.84 6.27
CA ASN A 539 -0.77 -9.71 6.73
C ASN A 539 -0.34 -8.38 6.07
N PRO A 540 -1.14 -7.86 5.11
CA PRO A 540 -0.92 -6.54 4.52
C PRO A 540 -1.76 -5.42 5.18
N THR A 541 -2.60 -5.69 6.19
CA THR A 541 -3.59 -4.73 6.74
C THR A 541 -3.04 -3.82 7.84
N TYR A 542 -1.95 -4.19 8.52
CA TYR A 542 -1.22 -3.34 9.47
C TYR A 542 0.24 -3.77 9.62
N TYR A 543 1.12 -2.88 10.09
CA TYR A 543 2.53 -3.19 10.33
C TYR A 543 2.98 -2.81 11.75
N LEU A 544 3.53 -3.79 12.47
CA LEU A 544 4.17 -3.58 13.76
C LEU A 544 5.71 -3.56 13.59
N PRO A 545 6.37 -2.40 13.80
CA PRO A 545 7.82 -2.26 13.64
C PRO A 545 8.64 -2.88 14.78
#